data_AF-A0AAD7ZFV2-F1
#
_entry.id   AF-A0AAD7ZFV2-F1
#
_cell.length_a   1.000
_cell.length_b   1.000
_cell.length_c   1.000
_cell.angle_alpha   90.00
_cell.angle_beta   90.00
_cell.angle_gamma   90.00
#
_symmetry.space_group_name_H-M   'P 1'
#
loop_
_entity.id
_entity.type
_entity.pdbx_description
1 polymer ?
#
loop_
_entity_poly.entity_id
_entity_poly.type
_entity_poly.pdbx_seq_one_letter_code
_entity_poly.pdbx_strand_id
1 'polypeptide(L)'
;MSFGIALPSWIVEKENSVWVLGLYALVFMVALPTVVGMWWYKSIRYSGDQVLLDTTQMYYYFFHKTPSMALKRVIMILAASPEFEKRHNSEIVERPTDNEEVPHLIKKIPNLSEKNRERPLCFMYSIKARALLHAHLHRKELNPETLDKDRQYIVKKCPYLIQEMVNCVAQLIQLAYARRIQHVPNIETIENCMKLCPMIVQGMWECKNPLLQLPHIGEEHLKYLTSKKRSIRSIQQFAQLKNDERRQTLKSFSDEKYQDIMKVLGNMPYIDFQVRSEVIDDENPTVYTAGAIVTVTVTLIRQNMRILFGDDSVMDKHEQLDPTLMNKEDEEEEEKEKEKKDEKKDDKKEEQAKKPVWQKQKRGKKGGKKTSKNQKPTGRATHNKNETNKKTNGDSESEGSEDEADHSDDEDNDDQHSQSDNKGNSVDDDDDTEWEKFQTRLSKREKVLEGRSKQSHSVHCPFFPEDKQEYWWVYISDRKSRTLLTSPYHVTALVEEEEVQLKFTAPRWPGVYTFTVCLRSDSYLGFDQTHDIKLDVKEAPEVPVKHPQWEMLEDDDEEKNSENSEISEFTTDEDECCITR
;
A
#
# COMPACT_ATOMS: atom_id res chain seq x y z
N MET A 1 26.10 -62.20 15.97
CA MET A 1 24.87 -61.49 15.61
C MET A 1 24.77 -61.48 14.10
N SER A 2 23.72 -62.05 13.52
CA SER A 2 23.48 -62.01 12.07
C SER A 2 22.67 -60.75 11.78
N PHE A 3 23.23 -59.84 10.99
CA PHE A 3 22.49 -58.68 10.48
C PHE A 3 21.76 -59.11 9.21
N GLY A 4 20.44 -59.19 9.28
CA GLY A 4 19.57 -59.40 8.13
C GLY A 4 18.96 -58.08 7.66
N ILE A 5 18.89 -57.86 6.35
CA ILE A 5 18.18 -56.73 5.74
C ILE A 5 16.72 -57.15 5.55
N ALA A 6 15.76 -56.32 5.93
CA ALA A 6 14.31 -56.61 5.86
C ALA A 6 13.71 -56.53 4.44
N LEU A 7 14.53 -56.65 3.39
CA LEU A 7 14.07 -56.63 2.01
C LEU A 7 13.67 -58.05 1.56
N PRO A 8 12.58 -58.22 0.78
CA PRO A 8 12.19 -59.52 0.25
C PRO A 8 13.32 -60.17 -0.55
N SER A 9 13.59 -61.46 -0.34
CA SER A 9 14.71 -62.16 -1.00
C SER A 9 14.68 -62.06 -2.53
N TRP A 10 13.48 -62.06 -3.11
CA TRP A 10 13.23 -61.95 -4.56
C TRP A 10 13.84 -60.71 -5.23
N ILE A 11 13.95 -59.56 -4.53
CA ILE A 11 14.54 -58.33 -5.10
C ILE A 11 16.06 -58.39 -5.20
N VAL A 12 16.70 -59.24 -4.38
CA VAL A 12 18.16 -59.40 -4.28
C VAL A 12 18.65 -60.67 -5.00
N GLU A 13 17.73 -61.54 -5.43
CA GLU A 13 18.05 -62.73 -6.20
C GLU A 13 18.75 -62.38 -7.53
N LYS A 14 19.79 -63.17 -7.87
CA LYS A 14 20.67 -62.93 -9.03
C LYS A 14 19.90 -62.82 -10.35
N GLU A 15 18.78 -63.55 -10.47
CA GLU A 15 17.92 -63.54 -11.66
C GLU A 15 17.18 -62.21 -11.85
N ASN A 16 16.76 -61.55 -10.77
CA ASN A 16 15.98 -60.30 -10.84
C ASN A 16 16.84 -59.04 -10.69
N SER A 17 18.08 -59.18 -10.22
CA SER A 17 19.01 -58.07 -10.00
C SER A 17 19.21 -57.17 -11.24
N VAL A 18 19.24 -57.74 -12.45
CA VAL A 18 19.37 -56.98 -13.71
C VAL A 18 18.11 -56.16 -14.01
N TRP A 19 16.92 -56.71 -13.75
CA TRP A 19 15.65 -56.01 -13.95
C TRP A 19 15.47 -54.89 -12.92
N VAL A 20 15.82 -55.14 -11.67
CA VAL A 20 15.78 -54.13 -10.59
C VAL A 20 16.77 -53.00 -10.89
N LEU A 21 17.99 -53.31 -11.32
CA LEU A 21 18.98 -52.30 -11.71
C LEU A 21 18.54 -51.52 -12.96
N GLY A 22 17.93 -52.18 -13.95
CA GLY A 22 17.37 -51.53 -15.14
C GLY A 22 16.22 -50.59 -14.81
N LEU A 23 15.31 -51.00 -13.91
CA LEU A 23 14.23 -50.15 -13.41
C LEU A 23 14.78 -48.95 -12.64
N TYR A 24 15.77 -49.18 -11.77
CA TYR A 24 16.45 -48.10 -11.03
C TYR A 24 17.10 -47.09 -11.99
N ALA A 25 17.82 -47.57 -13.00
CA ALA A 25 18.42 -46.71 -14.02
C ALA A 25 17.36 -45.93 -14.80
N LEU A 26 16.24 -46.54 -15.19
CA LEU A 26 15.13 -45.86 -15.86
C LEU A 26 14.53 -44.76 -14.98
N VAL A 27 14.27 -45.05 -13.70
CA VAL A 27 13.69 -44.09 -12.77
C VAL A 27 14.64 -42.90 -12.55
N PHE A 28 15.92 -43.15 -12.30
CA PHE A 28 16.87 -42.08 -11.98
C PHE A 28 17.43 -41.33 -13.19
N MET A 29 17.58 -41.98 -14.35
CA MET A 29 18.14 -41.34 -15.55
C MET A 29 17.07 -40.75 -16.47
N VAL A 30 15.84 -41.26 -16.44
CA VAL A 30 14.76 -40.81 -17.33
C VAL A 30 13.64 -40.17 -16.54
N ALA A 31 13.01 -40.90 -15.61
CA ALA A 31 11.80 -40.40 -14.96
C ALA A 31 12.09 -39.17 -14.09
N LEU A 32 13.11 -39.23 -13.23
CA LEU A 32 13.48 -38.13 -12.34
C LEU A 32 13.89 -36.87 -13.12
N PRO A 33 14.82 -36.89 -14.10
CA PRO A 33 15.16 -35.72 -14.89
C PRO A 33 13.98 -35.16 -15.69
N THR A 34 13.09 -36.03 -16.18
CA THR A 34 11.90 -35.57 -16.92
C THR A 34 10.91 -34.87 -16.00
N VAL A 35 10.59 -35.45 -14.83
CA VAL A 35 9.67 -34.86 -13.86
C VAL A 35 10.24 -33.55 -13.31
N VAL A 36 11.52 -33.53 -12.93
CA VAL A 36 12.21 -32.32 -12.45
C VAL A 36 12.27 -31.27 -13.56
N GLY A 37 12.56 -31.66 -14.80
CA GLY A 37 12.56 -30.76 -15.94
C GLY A 37 11.17 -30.14 -16.19
N MET A 38 10.12 -30.96 -16.25
CA MET A 38 8.75 -30.48 -16.41
C MET A 38 8.32 -29.55 -15.28
N TRP A 39 8.64 -29.90 -14.03
CA TRP A 39 8.37 -29.05 -12.86
C TRP A 39 9.14 -27.72 -12.95
N TRP A 40 10.43 -27.76 -13.26
CA TRP A 40 11.27 -26.58 -13.39
C TRP A 40 10.76 -25.66 -14.50
N TYR A 41 10.55 -26.16 -15.72
CA TYR A 41 10.03 -25.38 -16.84
C TYR A 41 8.64 -24.80 -16.57
N LYS A 42 7.81 -25.49 -15.79
CA LYS A 42 6.52 -24.96 -15.34
C LYS A 42 6.72 -23.85 -14.29
N SER A 43 7.62 -24.06 -13.32
CA SER A 43 7.85 -23.15 -12.20
C SER A 43 8.52 -21.83 -12.63
N ILE A 44 9.49 -21.87 -13.54
CA ILE A 44 10.22 -20.66 -13.98
C ILE A 44 9.35 -19.65 -14.73
N ARG A 45 8.15 -20.04 -15.18
CA ARG A 45 7.22 -19.14 -15.88
C ARG A 45 6.48 -18.20 -14.93
N TYR A 46 6.54 -18.47 -13.63
CA TYR A 46 5.82 -17.71 -12.61
C TYR A 46 6.78 -16.91 -11.74
N SER A 47 6.34 -15.72 -11.34
CA SER A 47 6.91 -14.92 -10.27
C SER A 47 6.75 -15.63 -8.92
N GLY A 48 7.42 -15.13 -7.88
CA GLY A 48 7.30 -15.64 -6.50
C GLY A 48 5.85 -15.65 -5.98
N ASP A 49 5.02 -14.73 -6.50
CA ASP A 49 3.61 -14.59 -6.17
C ASP A 49 2.65 -15.39 -7.10
N GLN A 50 3.18 -16.38 -7.84
CA GLN A 50 2.42 -17.26 -8.75
C GLN A 50 1.71 -16.54 -9.92
N VAL A 51 2.23 -15.38 -10.34
CA VAL A 51 1.78 -14.64 -11.53
C VAL A 51 2.71 -14.92 -12.71
N LEU A 52 2.22 -15.03 -13.95
CA LEU A 52 3.11 -15.25 -15.09
C LEU A 52 4.06 -14.07 -15.29
N LEU A 53 5.32 -14.37 -15.60
CA LEU A 53 6.35 -13.35 -15.85
C LEU A 53 5.98 -12.42 -17.02
N ASP A 54 5.27 -12.93 -18.03
CA ASP A 54 4.76 -12.13 -19.15
C ASP A 54 3.76 -11.05 -18.65
N THR A 55 2.94 -11.38 -17.66
CA THR A 55 2.01 -10.45 -17.01
C THR A 55 2.77 -9.38 -16.22
N THR A 56 3.74 -9.80 -15.42
CA THR A 56 4.63 -8.90 -14.68
C THR A 56 5.38 -7.94 -15.61
N GLN A 57 5.93 -8.44 -16.73
CA GLN A 57 6.62 -7.62 -17.73
C GLN A 57 5.67 -6.60 -18.38
N MET A 58 4.43 -7.00 -18.68
CA MET A 58 3.41 -6.11 -19.19
C MET A 58 3.11 -4.98 -18.19
N TYR A 59 2.98 -5.28 -16.91
CA TYR A 59 2.78 -4.27 -15.86
C TYR A 59 3.95 -3.29 -15.81
N TYR A 60 5.19 -3.78 -15.75
CA TYR A 60 6.37 -2.91 -15.79
C TYR A 60 6.35 -1.97 -17.01
N TYR A 61 6.04 -2.49 -18.20
CA TYR A 61 6.00 -1.67 -19.41
C TYR A 61 5.00 -0.52 -19.28
N PHE A 62 3.77 -0.78 -18.84
CA PHE A 62 2.76 0.26 -18.73
C PHE A 62 3.06 1.25 -17.60
N PHE A 63 3.45 0.77 -16.42
CA PHE A 63 3.75 1.63 -15.27
C PHE A 63 4.99 2.49 -15.47
N HIS A 64 5.98 1.99 -16.21
CA HIS A 64 7.13 2.79 -16.63
C HIS A 64 6.74 3.84 -17.68
N LYS A 65 5.89 3.49 -18.65
CA LYS A 65 5.49 4.39 -19.74
C LYS A 65 4.59 5.54 -19.27
N THR A 66 3.71 5.29 -18.33
CA THR A 66 2.80 6.31 -17.78
C THR A 66 2.92 6.36 -16.25
N PRO A 67 3.82 7.21 -15.71
CA PRO A 67 4.09 7.32 -14.28
C PRO A 67 2.89 7.77 -13.42
N SER A 68 1.98 8.54 -14.01
CA SER A 68 0.71 8.96 -13.39
C SER A 68 -0.45 8.25 -14.09
N MET A 69 -1.03 7.24 -13.44
CA MET A 69 -2.17 6.50 -13.99
C MET A 69 -3.47 6.76 -13.24
N ALA A 70 -4.50 7.09 -14.01
CA ALA A 70 -5.88 7.11 -13.53
C ALA A 70 -6.41 5.69 -13.29
N LEU A 71 -7.33 5.54 -12.33
CA LEU A 71 -7.95 4.26 -11.94
C LEU A 71 -8.56 3.51 -13.13
N LYS A 72 -9.24 4.21 -14.04
CA LYS A 72 -9.79 3.62 -15.27
C LYS A 72 -8.73 2.90 -16.10
N ARG A 73 -7.55 3.51 -16.25
CA ARG A 73 -6.44 2.91 -17.01
C ARG A 73 -5.83 1.71 -16.28
N VAL A 74 -5.77 1.75 -14.95
CA VAL A 74 -5.34 0.61 -14.12
C VAL A 74 -6.27 -0.60 -14.35
N ILE A 75 -7.60 -0.40 -14.36
CA ILE A 75 -8.57 -1.46 -14.68
C ILE A 75 -8.35 -2.03 -16.09
N MET A 76 -8.05 -1.17 -17.07
CA MET A 76 -7.76 -1.61 -18.44
C MET A 76 -6.51 -2.50 -18.51
N ILE A 77 -5.46 -2.16 -17.75
CA ILE A 77 -4.20 -2.92 -17.69
C ILE A 77 -4.44 -4.26 -16.97
N LEU A 78 -5.17 -4.26 -15.85
CA LEU A 78 -5.55 -5.49 -15.15
C LEU A 78 -6.33 -6.42 -16.09
N ALA A 79 -7.31 -5.91 -16.83
CA ALA A 79 -8.09 -6.69 -17.79
C ALA A 79 -7.24 -7.22 -18.96
N ALA A 80 -6.10 -6.61 -19.27
CA ALA A 80 -5.23 -7.03 -20.37
C ALA A 80 -4.22 -8.11 -19.97
N SER A 81 -4.24 -8.56 -18.71
CA SER A 81 -3.33 -9.57 -18.19
C SER A 81 -3.38 -10.86 -19.03
N PRO A 82 -2.21 -11.40 -19.44
CA PRO A 82 -2.10 -12.68 -20.13
C PRO A 82 -2.84 -13.84 -19.45
N GLU A 83 -3.15 -13.76 -18.15
CA GLU A 83 -3.82 -14.84 -17.43
C GLU A 83 -5.26 -15.09 -17.87
N PHE A 84 -5.83 -14.10 -18.54
CA PHE A 84 -7.15 -14.14 -19.15
C PHE A 84 -7.09 -14.54 -20.63
N GLU A 85 -5.91 -14.85 -21.16
CA GLU A 85 -5.72 -15.30 -22.53
C GLU A 85 -5.51 -16.82 -22.60
N LYS A 86 -6.27 -17.48 -23.47
CA LYS A 86 -6.19 -18.94 -23.69
C LYS A 86 -4.82 -19.46 -24.12
N ARG A 87 -4.01 -18.62 -24.77
CA ARG A 87 -2.66 -18.99 -25.23
C ARG A 87 -1.68 -19.17 -24.08
N HIS A 88 -1.80 -18.34 -23.06
CA HIS A 88 -0.93 -18.38 -21.88
C HIS A 88 -1.52 -19.28 -20.80
N ASN A 89 -2.84 -19.41 -20.77
CA ASN A 89 -3.56 -20.16 -19.75
C ASN A 89 -4.64 -21.08 -20.34
N SER A 90 -4.46 -22.39 -20.17
CA SER A 90 -5.41 -23.42 -20.64
C SER A 90 -6.73 -23.48 -19.88
N GLU A 91 -6.84 -22.83 -18.71
CA GLU A 91 -8.07 -22.78 -17.92
C GLU A 91 -9.15 -21.88 -18.56
N ILE A 92 -8.76 -20.99 -19.49
CA ILE A 92 -9.66 -20.06 -20.17
C ILE A 92 -10.44 -20.77 -21.27
N VAL A 93 -11.77 -20.69 -21.19
CA VAL A 93 -12.70 -21.23 -22.19
C VAL A 93 -13.18 -20.10 -23.10
N GLU A 94 -13.00 -20.28 -24.40
CA GLU A 94 -13.54 -19.41 -25.44
C GLU A 94 -14.73 -20.11 -26.10
N ARG A 95 -15.91 -19.48 -26.06
CA ARG A 95 -17.15 -20.02 -26.62
C ARG A 95 -17.60 -19.17 -27.81
N PRO A 96 -18.23 -19.76 -28.86
CA PRO A 96 -18.81 -18.98 -29.94
C PRO A 96 -19.87 -17.98 -29.46
N THR A 97 -20.59 -18.31 -28.38
CA THR A 97 -21.58 -17.45 -27.72
C THR A 97 -21.01 -16.14 -27.21
N ASP A 98 -19.72 -16.09 -26.91
CA ASP A 98 -19.05 -14.88 -26.43
C ASP A 98 -19.10 -13.76 -27.47
N ASN A 99 -19.11 -14.12 -28.76
CA ASN A 99 -19.21 -13.15 -29.87
C ASN A 99 -20.56 -12.42 -29.91
N GLU A 100 -21.59 -12.97 -29.27
CA GLU A 100 -22.92 -12.35 -29.18
C GLU A 100 -23.12 -11.71 -27.81
N GLU A 101 -22.85 -12.43 -26.72
CA GLU A 101 -23.14 -11.96 -25.36
C GLU A 101 -22.25 -10.77 -24.95
N VAL A 102 -20.95 -10.78 -25.32
CA VAL A 102 -20.00 -9.71 -24.94
C VAL A 102 -20.37 -8.38 -25.60
N PRO A 103 -20.62 -8.27 -26.93
CA PRO A 103 -21.07 -7.01 -27.51
C PRO A 103 -22.39 -6.48 -26.95
N HIS A 104 -23.34 -7.37 -26.58
CA HIS A 104 -24.56 -6.96 -25.90
C HIS A 104 -24.28 -6.38 -24.51
N LEU A 105 -23.33 -6.96 -23.78
CA LEU A 105 -22.91 -6.45 -22.47
C LEU A 105 -22.20 -5.10 -22.61
N ILE A 106 -21.31 -4.95 -23.58
CA ILE A 106 -20.58 -3.70 -23.84
C ILE A 106 -21.55 -2.53 -24.07
N LYS A 107 -22.62 -2.74 -24.85
CA LYS A 107 -23.66 -1.71 -25.09
C LYS A 107 -24.37 -1.26 -23.80
N LYS A 108 -24.43 -2.11 -22.77
CA LYS A 108 -25.10 -1.83 -21.49
C LYS A 108 -24.18 -1.18 -20.45
N ILE A 109 -22.88 -1.11 -20.71
CA ILE A 109 -21.87 -0.61 -19.78
C ILE A 109 -21.36 0.75 -20.29
N PRO A 110 -21.51 1.84 -19.51
CA PRO A 110 -20.92 3.11 -19.87
C PRO A 110 -19.38 3.06 -19.75
N ASN A 111 -18.68 3.85 -20.55
CA ASN A 111 -17.26 4.21 -20.36
C ASN A 111 -16.26 3.04 -20.31
N LEU A 112 -16.45 2.00 -21.15
CA LEU A 112 -15.54 0.85 -21.25
C LEU A 112 -14.22 1.15 -22.03
N SER A 113 -14.16 2.27 -22.76
CA SER A 113 -13.03 2.64 -23.62
C SER A 113 -12.67 1.57 -24.67
N GLU A 114 -13.69 0.98 -25.30
CA GLU A 114 -13.57 -0.06 -26.34
C GLU A 114 -12.73 0.38 -27.56
N LYS A 115 -12.70 1.69 -27.85
CA LYS A 115 -11.98 2.25 -29.01
C LYS A 115 -10.46 2.38 -28.82
N ASN A 116 -9.93 1.97 -27.67
CA ASN A 116 -8.49 2.00 -27.45
C ASN A 116 -7.79 1.03 -28.42
N ARG A 117 -6.74 1.51 -29.10
CA ARG A 117 -5.97 0.74 -30.11
C ARG A 117 -4.62 0.25 -29.59
N GLU A 118 -4.24 0.62 -28.38
CA GLU A 118 -2.99 0.22 -27.74
C GLU A 118 -3.00 -1.28 -27.44
N ARG A 119 -1.96 -1.99 -27.87
CA ARG A 119 -1.80 -3.42 -27.57
C ARG A 119 -1.16 -3.59 -26.18
N PRO A 120 -1.53 -4.61 -25.40
CA PRO A 120 -2.57 -5.62 -25.64
C PRO A 120 -4.01 -5.19 -25.24
N LEU A 121 -4.21 -3.94 -24.81
CA LEU A 121 -5.50 -3.42 -24.29
C LEU A 121 -6.67 -3.50 -25.29
N CYS A 122 -6.38 -3.66 -26.58
CA CYS A 122 -7.35 -3.75 -27.66
C CYS A 122 -7.68 -5.18 -28.10
N PHE A 123 -7.05 -6.20 -27.52
CA PHE A 123 -7.32 -7.59 -27.84
C PHE A 123 -8.69 -8.04 -27.31
N MET A 124 -9.33 -8.99 -28.01
CA MET A 124 -10.69 -9.41 -27.71
C MET A 124 -10.81 -10.01 -26.30
N TYR A 125 -9.83 -10.78 -25.83
CA TYR A 125 -9.81 -11.31 -24.47
C TYR A 125 -9.77 -10.18 -23.43
N SER A 126 -8.97 -9.12 -23.68
CA SER A 126 -8.85 -7.97 -22.78
C SER A 126 -10.15 -7.18 -22.71
N ILE A 127 -10.81 -6.97 -23.86
CA ILE A 127 -12.11 -6.29 -23.92
C ILE A 127 -13.19 -7.12 -23.20
N LYS A 128 -13.21 -8.44 -23.41
CA LYS A 128 -14.10 -9.37 -22.69
C LYS A 128 -13.87 -9.29 -21.19
N ALA A 129 -12.62 -9.43 -20.73
CA ALA A 129 -12.29 -9.37 -19.32
C ALA A 129 -12.66 -8.03 -18.68
N ARG A 130 -12.42 -6.92 -19.39
CA ARG A 130 -12.82 -5.58 -18.94
C ARG A 130 -14.33 -5.43 -18.82
N ALA A 131 -15.08 -5.91 -19.82
CA ALA A 131 -16.54 -5.87 -19.79
C ALA A 131 -17.09 -6.66 -18.60
N LEU A 132 -16.51 -7.83 -18.31
CA LEU A 132 -16.89 -8.66 -17.17
C LEU A 132 -16.55 -8.01 -15.82
N LEU A 133 -15.38 -7.38 -15.69
CA LEU A 133 -15.02 -6.60 -14.51
C LEU A 133 -15.97 -5.42 -14.27
N HIS A 134 -16.30 -4.64 -15.31
CA HIS A 134 -17.29 -3.58 -15.17
C HIS A 134 -18.69 -4.13 -14.82
N ALA A 135 -19.08 -5.27 -15.40
CA ALA A 135 -20.34 -5.93 -15.05
C ALA A 135 -20.38 -6.35 -13.57
N HIS A 136 -19.26 -6.85 -13.06
CA HIS A 136 -19.07 -7.18 -11.64
C HIS A 136 -19.22 -5.95 -10.73
N LEU A 137 -18.49 -4.86 -11.02
CA LEU A 137 -18.53 -3.62 -10.24
C LEU A 137 -19.90 -2.92 -10.28
N HIS A 138 -20.68 -3.12 -11.34
CA HIS A 138 -22.07 -2.65 -11.44
C HIS A 138 -23.10 -3.65 -10.90
N ARG A 139 -22.68 -4.83 -10.41
CA ARG A 139 -23.57 -5.91 -9.95
C ARG A 139 -24.62 -6.31 -11.00
N LYS A 140 -24.25 -6.31 -12.29
CA LYS A 140 -25.14 -6.74 -13.38
C LYS A 140 -25.27 -8.26 -13.40
N GLU A 141 -26.48 -8.73 -13.64
CA GLU A 141 -26.77 -10.15 -13.84
C GLU A 141 -26.28 -10.61 -15.21
N LEU A 142 -25.59 -11.76 -15.23
CA LEU A 142 -25.07 -12.41 -16.42
C LEU A 142 -25.63 -13.84 -16.50
N ASN A 143 -25.50 -14.47 -17.66
CA ASN A 143 -25.90 -15.86 -17.83
C ASN A 143 -25.04 -16.79 -16.94
N PRO A 144 -25.64 -17.54 -16.00
CA PRO A 144 -24.92 -18.35 -15.01
C PRO A 144 -24.08 -19.47 -15.64
N GLU A 145 -24.48 -19.97 -16.81
CA GLU A 145 -23.82 -21.11 -17.44
C GLU A 145 -22.62 -20.72 -18.34
N THR A 146 -22.58 -19.47 -18.81
CA THR A 146 -21.59 -18.96 -19.76
C THR A 146 -20.70 -17.88 -19.14
N LEU A 147 -21.07 -16.61 -19.29
CA LEU A 147 -20.24 -15.45 -18.91
C LEU A 147 -20.05 -15.31 -17.40
N ASP A 148 -20.97 -15.81 -16.58
CA ASP A 148 -20.79 -15.71 -15.12
C ASP A 148 -19.63 -16.58 -14.62
N LYS A 149 -19.44 -17.78 -15.19
CA LYS A 149 -18.27 -18.63 -14.86
C LYS A 149 -16.97 -17.92 -15.20
N ASP A 150 -16.96 -17.22 -16.34
CA ASP A 150 -15.79 -16.45 -16.77
C ASP A 150 -15.57 -15.22 -15.85
N ARG A 151 -16.65 -14.54 -15.43
CA ARG A 151 -16.60 -13.45 -14.45
C ARG A 151 -16.01 -13.94 -13.13
N GLN A 152 -16.51 -15.05 -12.58
CA GLN A 152 -16.02 -15.63 -11.33
C GLN A 152 -14.53 -15.99 -11.43
N TYR A 153 -14.12 -16.61 -12.54
CA TYR A 153 -12.71 -16.91 -12.78
C TYR A 153 -11.82 -15.65 -12.77
N ILE A 154 -12.23 -14.60 -13.48
CA ILE A 154 -11.49 -13.34 -13.55
C ILE A 154 -11.40 -12.69 -12.16
N VAL A 155 -12.55 -12.52 -11.50
CA VAL A 155 -12.66 -11.89 -10.17
C VAL A 155 -11.79 -12.62 -9.15
N LYS A 156 -11.80 -13.96 -9.15
CA LYS A 156 -10.94 -14.78 -8.29
C LYS A 156 -9.45 -14.48 -8.46
N LYS A 157 -8.98 -14.25 -9.69
CA LYS A 157 -7.56 -14.01 -9.99
C LYS A 157 -7.12 -12.57 -9.72
N CYS A 158 -8.04 -11.62 -9.69
CA CYS A 158 -7.72 -10.19 -9.56
C CYS A 158 -6.90 -9.81 -8.31
N PRO A 159 -7.19 -10.29 -7.08
CA PRO A 159 -6.41 -9.90 -5.90
C PRO A 159 -4.90 -10.19 -6.04
N TYR A 160 -4.54 -11.37 -6.57
CA TYR A 160 -3.15 -11.75 -6.79
C TYR A 160 -2.48 -10.89 -7.87
N LEU A 161 -3.22 -10.59 -8.95
CA LEU A 161 -2.73 -9.70 -10.01
C LEU A 161 -2.53 -8.27 -9.53
N ILE A 162 -3.44 -7.77 -8.70
CA ILE A 162 -3.34 -6.42 -8.11
C ILE A 162 -2.17 -6.33 -7.16
N GLN A 163 -1.94 -7.35 -6.33
CA GLN A 163 -0.74 -7.43 -5.49
C GLN A 163 0.53 -7.33 -6.34
N GLU A 164 0.59 -8.05 -7.46
CA GLU A 164 1.73 -7.98 -8.38
C GLU A 164 1.86 -6.61 -9.06
N MET A 165 0.74 -5.94 -9.40
CA MET A 165 0.76 -4.56 -9.90
C MET A 165 1.36 -3.61 -8.86
N VAL A 166 0.96 -3.73 -7.59
CA VAL A 166 1.49 -2.94 -6.47
C VAL A 166 3.00 -3.19 -6.31
N ASN A 167 3.43 -4.46 -6.35
CA ASN A 167 4.85 -4.84 -6.30
C ASN A 167 5.63 -4.22 -7.47
N CYS A 168 5.12 -4.30 -8.70
CA CYS A 168 5.76 -3.74 -9.89
C CYS A 168 5.96 -2.23 -9.76
N VAL A 169 4.91 -1.49 -9.36
CA VAL A 169 4.98 -0.04 -9.17
C VAL A 169 5.97 0.32 -8.06
N ALA A 170 5.92 -0.40 -6.92
CA ALA A 170 6.86 -0.18 -5.83
C ALA A 170 8.32 -0.40 -6.27
N GLN A 171 8.60 -1.46 -7.01
CA GLN A 171 9.93 -1.74 -7.54
C GLN A 171 10.40 -0.68 -8.54
N LEU A 172 9.51 -0.18 -9.41
CA LEU A 172 9.84 0.94 -10.31
C LEU A 172 10.23 2.20 -9.55
N ILE A 173 9.55 2.50 -8.44
CA ILE A 173 9.89 3.65 -7.58
C ILE A 173 11.27 3.45 -6.94
N GLN A 174 11.56 2.25 -6.44
CA GLN A 174 12.89 1.93 -5.87
C GLN A 174 14.00 2.03 -6.94
N LEU A 175 13.75 1.56 -8.16
CA LEU A 175 14.68 1.70 -9.29
C LEU A 175 14.91 3.18 -9.67
N ALA A 176 13.89 4.02 -9.56
CA ALA A 176 14.01 5.45 -9.78
C ALA A 176 14.84 6.14 -8.69
N TYR A 177 14.68 5.76 -7.42
CA TYR A 177 15.57 6.23 -6.34
C TYR A 177 17.01 5.77 -6.51
N ALA A 178 17.22 4.56 -7.03
CA ALA A 178 18.54 4.07 -7.43
C ALA A 178 19.09 4.74 -8.71
N ARG A 179 18.41 5.78 -9.23
CA ARG A 179 18.75 6.53 -10.46
C ARG A 179 18.88 5.67 -11.72
N ARG A 180 18.21 4.50 -11.75
CA ARG A 180 18.18 3.63 -12.93
C ARG A 180 17.10 4.02 -13.93
N ILE A 181 16.10 4.78 -13.48
CA ILE A 181 14.96 5.26 -14.26
C ILE A 181 14.85 6.78 -14.07
N GLN A 182 14.48 7.50 -15.14
CA GLN A 182 14.38 8.97 -15.11
C GLN A 182 13.09 9.48 -14.43
N HIS A 183 11.99 8.75 -14.57
CA HIS A 183 10.68 9.15 -14.06
C HIS A 183 10.25 8.29 -12.88
N VAL A 184 9.96 8.94 -11.75
CA VAL A 184 9.38 8.30 -10.57
C VAL A 184 7.87 8.18 -10.76
N PRO A 185 7.27 6.98 -10.63
CA PRO A 185 5.81 6.83 -10.57
C PRO A 185 5.21 7.62 -9.40
N ASN A 186 4.07 8.27 -9.65
CA ASN A 186 3.35 9.01 -8.62
C ASN A 186 2.73 8.04 -7.61
N ILE A 187 2.60 8.48 -6.36
CA ILE A 187 1.93 7.68 -5.32
C ILE A 187 0.47 7.36 -5.64
N GLU A 188 -0.24 8.24 -6.34
CA GLU A 188 -1.61 7.98 -6.75
C GLU A 188 -1.73 6.74 -7.65
N THR A 189 -0.71 6.44 -8.45
CA THR A 189 -0.70 5.25 -9.30
C THR A 189 -0.73 3.97 -8.46
N ILE A 190 0.06 3.89 -7.39
CA ILE A 190 0.08 2.72 -6.51
C ILE A 190 -1.19 2.64 -5.66
N GLU A 191 -1.69 3.79 -5.19
CA GLU A 191 -2.95 3.86 -4.44
C GLU A 191 -4.15 3.46 -5.30
N ASN A 192 -4.19 3.85 -6.57
CA ASN A 192 -5.21 3.41 -7.53
C ASN A 192 -5.16 1.90 -7.78
N CYS A 193 -3.98 1.28 -7.73
CA CYS A 193 -3.87 -0.19 -7.78
C CYS A 193 -4.46 -0.81 -6.51
N MET A 194 -4.08 -0.32 -5.32
CA MET A 194 -4.60 -0.83 -4.04
C MET A 194 -6.11 -0.68 -3.91
N LYS A 195 -6.68 0.46 -4.33
CA LYS A 195 -8.14 0.73 -4.32
C LYS A 195 -8.94 -0.27 -5.17
N LEU A 196 -8.33 -0.82 -6.21
CA LEU A 196 -9.01 -1.74 -7.10
C LEU A 196 -9.34 -3.08 -6.43
N CYS A 197 -8.56 -3.51 -5.44
CA CYS A 197 -8.83 -4.79 -4.79
C CYS A 197 -10.12 -4.80 -3.97
N PRO A 198 -10.35 -3.87 -3.01
CA PRO A 198 -11.59 -3.88 -2.24
C PRO A 198 -12.81 -3.56 -3.13
N MET A 199 -12.65 -2.82 -4.24
CA MET A 199 -13.70 -2.66 -5.27
C MET A 199 -14.13 -4.00 -5.87
N ILE A 200 -13.17 -4.86 -6.22
CA ILE A 200 -13.45 -6.18 -6.81
C ILE A 200 -13.97 -7.16 -5.76
N VAL A 201 -13.41 -7.16 -4.55
CA VAL A 201 -13.84 -8.05 -3.46
C VAL A 201 -15.28 -7.74 -3.04
N GLN A 202 -15.63 -6.46 -2.89
CA GLN A 202 -16.99 -6.04 -2.49
C GLN A 202 -17.96 -5.89 -3.67
N GLY A 203 -17.46 -6.00 -4.91
CA GLY A 203 -18.27 -5.87 -6.13
C GLY A 203 -18.94 -4.51 -6.26
N MET A 204 -18.19 -3.41 -6.08
CA MET A 204 -18.72 -2.05 -6.16
C MET A 204 -17.64 -1.02 -6.55
N TRP A 205 -18.09 0.08 -7.15
CA TRP A 205 -17.23 1.22 -7.49
C TRP A 205 -16.86 2.06 -6.25
N GLU A 206 -15.67 2.65 -6.25
CA GLU A 206 -15.16 3.53 -5.17
C GLU A 206 -16.10 4.70 -4.85
N CYS A 207 -16.74 5.30 -5.86
CA CYS A 207 -17.62 6.46 -5.69
C CYS A 207 -18.94 6.14 -4.96
N LYS A 208 -19.25 4.86 -4.72
CA LYS A 208 -20.49 4.46 -4.03
C LYS A 208 -20.30 4.49 -2.52
N ASN A 209 -21.40 4.72 -1.79
CA ASN A 209 -21.37 4.77 -0.33
C ASN A 209 -20.89 3.42 0.26
N PRO A 210 -19.87 3.39 1.16
CA PRO A 210 -19.35 2.18 1.79
C PRO A 210 -20.41 1.30 2.46
N LEU A 211 -21.55 1.85 2.87
CA LEU A 211 -22.65 1.09 3.50
C LEU A 211 -23.27 0.03 2.59
N LEU A 212 -23.05 0.07 1.27
CA LEU A 212 -23.47 -0.98 0.32
C LEU A 212 -22.69 -2.30 0.46
N GLN A 213 -21.69 -2.35 1.34
CA GLN A 213 -20.99 -3.57 1.75
C GLN A 213 -21.79 -4.39 2.76
N LEU A 214 -22.76 -3.77 3.45
CA LEU A 214 -23.60 -4.46 4.42
C LEU A 214 -24.68 -5.31 3.72
N PRO A 215 -25.07 -6.45 4.30
CA PRO A 215 -26.08 -7.32 3.71
C PRO A 215 -27.43 -6.61 3.60
N HIS A 216 -28.21 -6.96 2.58
CA HIS A 216 -29.56 -6.43 2.31
C HIS A 216 -29.64 -4.92 2.00
N ILE A 217 -28.56 -4.14 2.10
CA ILE A 217 -28.58 -2.71 1.78
C ILE A 217 -28.36 -2.49 0.28
N GLY A 218 -29.44 -2.16 -0.44
CA GLY A 218 -29.42 -1.64 -1.80
C GLY A 218 -29.37 -0.11 -1.90
N GLU A 219 -29.26 0.40 -3.14
CA GLU A 219 -29.17 1.84 -3.44
C GLU A 219 -30.41 2.64 -3.00
N GLU A 220 -31.57 1.98 -2.93
CA GLU A 220 -32.83 2.58 -2.47
C GLU A 220 -32.80 3.00 -1.00
N HIS A 221 -32.07 2.25 -0.17
CA HIS A 221 -31.99 2.49 1.28
C HIS A 221 -31.01 3.63 1.62
N LEU A 222 -30.03 3.89 0.76
CA LEU A 222 -29.03 4.95 0.97
C LEU A 222 -29.64 6.35 1.10
N LYS A 223 -30.80 6.60 0.46
CA LYS A 223 -31.51 7.88 0.54
C LYS A 223 -31.97 8.20 1.97
N TYR A 224 -32.32 7.17 2.74
CA TYR A 224 -32.73 7.32 4.14
C TYR A 224 -31.52 7.51 5.06
N LEU A 225 -30.41 6.82 4.76
CA LEU A 225 -29.13 6.90 5.48
C LEU A 225 -28.41 8.24 5.28
N THR A 226 -28.62 8.90 4.14
CA THR A 226 -27.95 10.16 3.74
C THR A 226 -28.90 11.36 3.75
N SER A 227 -29.91 11.34 4.62
CA SER A 227 -30.91 12.42 4.69
C SER A 227 -30.36 13.69 5.35
N LYS A 228 -30.96 14.86 5.10
CA LYS A 228 -30.52 16.15 5.70
C LYS A 228 -30.46 16.15 7.24
N LYS A 229 -31.15 15.22 7.91
CA LYS A 229 -31.14 15.10 9.38
C LYS A 229 -29.99 14.23 9.91
N ARG A 230 -29.43 13.33 9.08
CA ARG A 230 -28.39 12.37 9.44
C ARG A 230 -27.54 12.10 8.20
N SER A 231 -26.30 12.57 8.18
CA SER A 231 -25.37 12.34 7.07
C SER A 231 -24.40 11.21 7.41
N ILE A 232 -24.88 9.96 7.38
CA ILE A 232 -24.04 8.80 7.66
C ILE A 232 -23.25 8.45 6.40
N ARG A 233 -21.94 8.71 6.42
CA ARG A 233 -21.05 8.49 5.27
C ARG A 233 -20.09 7.32 5.44
N SER A 234 -19.80 6.96 6.69
CA SER A 234 -18.87 5.90 7.07
C SER A 234 -19.60 4.73 7.74
N ILE A 235 -19.03 3.53 7.61
CA ILE A 235 -19.50 2.34 8.34
C ILE A 235 -19.24 2.52 9.83
N GLN A 236 -18.13 3.16 10.22
CA GLN A 236 -17.82 3.45 11.62
C GLN A 236 -18.89 4.37 12.23
N GLN A 237 -19.22 5.46 11.54
CA GLN A 237 -20.28 6.37 11.97
C GLN A 237 -21.64 5.65 12.13
N PHE A 238 -21.95 4.68 11.26
CA PHE A 238 -23.15 3.87 11.40
C PHE A 238 -23.11 2.95 12.63
N ALA A 239 -21.94 2.40 12.96
CA ALA A 239 -21.76 1.55 14.13
C ALA A 239 -21.91 2.31 15.45
N GLN A 240 -21.45 3.57 15.51
CA GLN A 240 -21.47 4.43 16.69
C GLN A 240 -22.88 4.84 17.13
N LEU A 241 -23.81 4.97 16.18
CA LEU A 241 -25.19 5.32 16.48
C LEU A 241 -25.80 4.45 17.59
N LYS A 242 -26.58 5.08 18.47
CA LYS A 242 -27.33 4.40 19.53
C LYS A 242 -28.29 3.35 18.95
N ASN A 243 -28.58 2.32 19.74
CA ASN A 243 -29.41 1.19 19.31
C ASN A 243 -30.77 1.62 18.73
N ASP A 244 -31.47 2.52 19.42
CA ASP A 244 -32.78 3.02 19.00
C ASP A 244 -32.70 3.75 17.66
N GLU A 245 -31.65 4.54 17.48
CA GLU A 245 -31.40 5.33 16.28
C GLU A 245 -31.04 4.46 15.08
N ARG A 246 -30.20 3.45 15.28
CA ARG A 246 -29.86 2.45 14.24
C ARG A 246 -31.11 1.71 13.79
N ARG A 247 -31.93 1.25 14.73
CA ARG A 247 -33.17 0.52 14.40
C ARG A 247 -34.19 1.43 13.70
N GLN A 248 -34.28 2.69 14.08
CA GLN A 248 -35.15 3.66 13.41
C GLN A 248 -34.70 3.94 11.98
N THR A 249 -33.39 3.97 11.74
CA THR A 249 -32.79 4.20 10.41
C THR A 249 -33.07 3.02 9.46
N LEU A 250 -33.11 1.80 10.00
CA LEU A 250 -33.42 0.56 9.28
C LEU A 250 -34.86 0.06 9.53
N LYS A 251 -35.82 0.95 9.81
CA LYS A 251 -37.21 0.57 10.14
C LYS A 251 -37.92 -0.23 9.02
N SER A 252 -37.47 -0.09 7.77
CA SER A 252 -38.02 -0.84 6.63
C SER A 252 -37.65 -2.32 6.62
N PHE A 253 -36.64 -2.73 7.40
CA PHE A 253 -36.14 -4.10 7.44
C PHE A 253 -36.87 -4.93 8.50
N SER A 254 -37.04 -6.22 8.22
CA SER A 254 -37.48 -7.19 9.22
C SER A 254 -36.42 -7.38 10.30
N ASP A 255 -36.83 -7.88 11.45
CA ASP A 255 -35.96 -8.15 12.60
C ASP A 255 -34.81 -9.10 12.25
N GLU A 256 -35.07 -10.12 11.44
CA GLU A 256 -34.06 -11.05 10.93
C GLU A 256 -32.99 -10.33 10.08
N LYS A 257 -33.40 -9.55 9.08
CA LYS A 257 -32.47 -8.79 8.23
C LYS A 257 -31.66 -7.77 9.03
N TYR A 258 -32.28 -7.16 10.04
CA TYR A 258 -31.58 -6.25 10.93
C TYR A 258 -30.51 -6.99 11.74
N GLN A 259 -30.82 -8.16 12.30
CA GLN A 259 -29.85 -8.97 13.02
C GLN A 259 -28.68 -9.40 12.13
N ASP A 260 -28.93 -9.77 10.87
CA ASP A 260 -27.87 -10.11 9.92
C ASP A 260 -26.94 -8.93 9.64
N ILE A 261 -27.50 -7.73 9.42
CA ILE A 261 -26.73 -6.49 9.28
C ILE A 261 -25.88 -6.24 10.52
N MET A 262 -26.46 -6.36 11.72
CA MET A 262 -25.76 -6.13 12.98
C MET A 262 -24.64 -7.14 13.23
N LYS A 263 -24.84 -8.40 12.85
CA LYS A 263 -23.83 -9.46 12.95
C LYS A 263 -22.64 -9.17 12.04
N VAL A 264 -22.90 -8.80 10.78
CA VAL A 264 -21.83 -8.44 9.82
C VAL A 264 -21.12 -7.17 10.26
N LEU A 265 -21.86 -6.11 10.58
CA LEU A 265 -21.32 -4.85 11.07
C LEU A 265 -20.44 -5.06 12.30
N GLY A 266 -20.88 -5.88 13.26
CA GLY A 266 -20.13 -6.16 14.48
C GLY A 266 -18.85 -6.98 14.28
N ASN A 267 -18.71 -7.68 13.14
CA ASN A 267 -17.53 -8.47 12.79
C ASN A 267 -16.55 -7.71 11.87
N MET A 268 -16.98 -6.59 11.29
CA MET A 268 -16.12 -5.74 10.45
C MET A 268 -14.91 -5.20 11.26
N PRO A 269 -13.81 -4.90 10.56
CA PRO A 269 -12.56 -4.53 11.21
C PRO A 269 -12.61 -3.14 11.84
N TYR A 270 -12.21 -3.06 13.10
CA TYR A 270 -11.80 -1.83 13.75
C TYR A 270 -10.33 -1.98 14.14
N ILE A 271 -9.45 -1.24 13.49
CA ILE A 271 -8.00 -1.35 13.71
C ILE A 271 -7.53 -0.16 14.52
N ASP A 272 -6.90 -0.44 15.66
CA ASP A 272 -6.06 0.54 16.31
C ASP A 272 -4.69 0.56 15.64
N PHE A 273 -4.35 1.72 15.07
CA PHE A 273 -3.18 1.95 14.25
C PHE A 273 -2.19 2.81 15.03
N GLN A 274 -1.22 2.14 15.66
CA GLN A 274 -0.18 2.79 16.45
C GLN A 274 1.11 2.85 15.64
N VAL A 275 1.74 4.03 15.62
CA VAL A 275 2.95 4.28 14.86
C VAL A 275 4.00 4.88 15.77
N ARG A 276 5.18 4.27 15.79
CA ARG A 276 6.37 4.75 16.51
C ARG A 276 7.53 4.82 15.53
N SER A 277 8.34 5.88 15.61
CA SER A 277 9.53 6.04 14.79
C SER A 277 10.76 6.14 15.68
N GLU A 278 11.79 5.38 15.34
CA GLU A 278 13.04 5.28 16.09
C GLU A 278 14.22 5.09 15.14
N VAL A 279 15.40 5.59 15.53
CA VAL A 279 16.67 5.26 14.89
C VAL A 279 17.30 4.13 15.69
N ILE A 280 17.20 2.92 15.16
CA ILE A 280 17.83 1.74 15.75
C ILE A 280 19.32 1.84 15.43
N ASP A 281 20.18 1.71 16.44
CA ASP A 281 21.66 1.76 16.37
C ASP A 281 22.31 3.16 16.58
N ASP A 282 21.59 4.16 17.09
CA ASP A 282 22.17 5.44 17.56
C ASP A 282 22.11 5.53 19.11
N GLU A 283 23.07 6.23 19.73
CA GLU A 283 23.12 6.45 21.20
C GLU A 283 21.84 7.12 21.72
N ASN A 284 21.15 7.87 20.85
CA ASN A 284 19.87 8.50 21.14
C ASN A 284 18.80 8.08 20.10
N PRO A 285 17.92 7.09 20.39
CA PRO A 285 16.99 6.52 19.42
C PRO A 285 15.91 7.49 18.91
N THR A 286 15.75 8.64 19.58
CA THR A 286 14.78 9.69 19.23
C THR A 286 15.37 10.83 18.40
N VAL A 287 16.69 10.84 18.19
CA VAL A 287 17.37 11.86 17.39
C VAL A 287 17.56 11.34 15.96
N TYR A 288 16.93 12.01 15.00
CA TYR A 288 17.11 11.67 13.58
C TYR A 288 18.32 12.41 13.03
N THR A 289 19.33 11.68 12.56
CA THR A 289 20.52 12.24 11.90
C THR A 289 20.43 12.11 10.37
N ALA A 290 21.04 13.06 9.66
CA ALA A 290 21.00 13.09 8.20
C ALA A 290 21.63 11.82 7.60
N GLY A 291 20.86 11.10 6.77
CA GLY A 291 21.31 9.86 6.12
C GLY A 291 21.24 8.59 6.99
N ALA A 292 20.78 8.66 8.24
CA ALA A 292 20.54 7.48 9.06
C ALA A 292 19.36 6.63 8.56
N ILE A 293 19.34 5.35 8.93
CA ILE A 293 18.22 4.46 8.64
C ILE A 293 17.19 4.63 9.75
N VAL A 294 16.03 5.20 9.40
CA VAL A 294 14.90 5.33 10.31
C VAL A 294 14.06 4.08 10.22
N THR A 295 13.74 3.50 11.38
CA THR A 295 12.79 2.40 11.48
C THR A 295 11.47 2.93 12.04
N VAL A 296 10.40 2.71 11.30
CA VAL A 296 9.04 3.00 11.74
C VAL A 296 8.38 1.68 12.09
N THR A 297 8.11 1.52 13.38
CA THR A 297 7.40 0.37 13.94
C THR A 297 5.91 0.69 13.97
N VAL A 298 5.15 -0.11 13.24
CA VAL A 298 3.70 -0.04 13.15
C VAL A 298 3.11 -1.22 13.92
N THR A 299 2.33 -0.94 14.94
CA THR A 299 1.57 -1.96 15.68
C THR A 299 0.11 -1.87 15.29
N LEU A 300 -0.42 -2.95 14.71
CA LEU A 300 -1.81 -3.08 14.31
C LEU A 300 -2.53 -3.96 15.31
N ILE A 301 -3.53 -3.42 16.00
CA ILE A 301 -4.39 -4.20 16.91
C ILE A 301 -5.76 -4.32 16.27
N ARG A 302 -6.16 -5.54 15.95
CA ARG A 302 -7.43 -5.84 15.29
C ARG A 302 -8.53 -6.12 16.33
N GLN A 303 -9.51 -5.24 16.35
CA GLN A 303 -10.69 -5.34 17.21
C GLN A 303 -11.98 -5.39 16.39
N ASN A 304 -13.04 -5.98 16.97
CA ASN A 304 -14.34 -6.06 16.32
C ASN A 304 -15.13 -4.77 16.49
N MET A 305 -15.73 -4.27 15.39
CA MET A 305 -16.48 -3.01 15.39
C MET A 305 -17.70 -2.99 16.33
N ARG A 306 -18.14 -4.14 16.85
CA ARG A 306 -19.13 -4.23 17.92
C ARG A 306 -18.79 -3.39 19.17
N ILE A 307 -17.50 -3.13 19.42
CA ILE A 307 -17.05 -2.33 20.58
C ILE A 307 -17.56 -0.89 20.49
N LEU A 308 -17.75 -0.37 19.26
CA LEU A 308 -18.22 0.99 19.04
C LEU A 308 -19.74 1.15 19.18
N PHE A 309 -20.49 0.09 19.49
CA PHE A 309 -21.95 0.13 19.49
C PHE A 309 -22.50 1.00 20.62
N GLY A 310 -22.97 2.21 20.26
CA GLY A 310 -23.50 3.19 21.20
C GLY A 310 -22.42 3.99 21.93
N ASP A 311 -21.15 3.87 21.51
CA ASP A 311 -20.05 4.69 22.00
C ASP A 311 -19.73 5.81 21.01
N ASP A 312 -20.19 7.01 21.32
CA ASP A 312 -19.98 8.23 20.53
C ASP A 312 -18.66 8.94 20.89
N SER A 313 -17.86 8.42 21.83
CA SER A 313 -16.63 9.09 22.31
C SER A 313 -15.46 9.01 21.32
N VAL A 314 -15.45 8.00 20.46
CA VAL A 314 -14.37 7.74 19.50
C VAL A 314 -14.58 8.60 18.25
N MET A 315 -13.58 9.42 17.90
CA MET A 315 -13.64 10.17 16.64
C MET A 315 -13.47 9.25 15.42
N ASP A 316 -14.26 9.50 14.37
CA ASP A 316 -14.10 8.82 13.08
C ASP A 316 -12.79 9.27 12.42
N LYS A 317 -11.83 8.35 12.30
CA LYS A 317 -10.51 8.63 11.70
C LYS A 317 -10.57 8.65 10.16
N HIS A 318 -11.71 8.35 9.54
CA HIS A 318 -11.83 8.11 8.09
C HIS A 318 -12.20 9.36 7.24
N GLU A 319 -12.20 10.57 7.81
CA GLU A 319 -12.75 11.77 7.14
C GLU A 319 -11.84 12.46 6.09
N GLN A 320 -10.81 11.80 5.55
CA GLN A 320 -9.88 12.40 4.56
C GLN A 320 -9.88 11.76 3.17
N LEU A 321 -11.04 11.56 2.53
CA LEU A 321 -11.09 11.34 1.07
C LEU A 321 -12.29 12.09 0.47
N ASP A 322 -12.04 13.27 -0.11
CA ASP A 322 -13.03 14.12 -0.76
C ASP A 322 -13.42 13.53 -2.15
N PRO A 323 -14.67 13.07 -2.35
CA PRO A 323 -15.11 12.46 -3.62
C PRO A 323 -15.23 13.45 -4.79
N THR A 324 -15.13 14.76 -4.53
CA THR A 324 -15.32 15.79 -5.56
C THR A 324 -14.17 15.92 -6.55
N LEU A 325 -13.01 15.31 -6.28
CA LEU A 325 -11.87 15.33 -7.20
C LEU A 325 -12.00 14.30 -8.33
N MET A 326 -12.68 13.17 -8.12
CA MET A 326 -12.80 12.11 -9.15
C MET A 326 -13.83 12.41 -10.24
N ASN A 327 -14.94 13.08 -9.92
CA ASN A 327 -15.94 13.44 -10.94
C ASN A 327 -15.42 14.48 -11.93
N LYS A 328 -14.47 15.34 -11.52
CA LYS A 328 -13.84 16.31 -12.43
C LYS A 328 -12.85 15.67 -13.39
N GLU A 329 -12.08 14.67 -12.92
CA GLU A 329 -11.16 13.93 -13.79
C GLU A 329 -11.93 13.15 -14.87
N ASP A 330 -13.08 12.59 -14.53
CA ASP A 330 -13.95 11.88 -15.47
C ASP A 330 -14.57 12.78 -16.54
N GLU A 331 -14.97 14.02 -16.18
CA GLU A 331 -15.48 15.02 -17.12
C GLU A 331 -14.35 15.63 -17.99
N GLU A 332 -13.17 15.89 -17.41
CA GLU A 332 -12.01 16.43 -18.13
C GLU A 332 -11.35 15.42 -19.09
N GLU A 333 -11.36 14.12 -18.77
CA GLU A 333 -10.90 13.07 -19.68
C GLU A 333 -11.86 12.89 -20.88
N GLU A 334 -13.17 13.06 -20.67
CA GLU A 334 -14.16 13.02 -21.75
C GLU A 334 -14.03 14.21 -22.72
N GLU A 335 -13.63 15.38 -22.25
CA GLU A 335 -13.32 16.53 -23.11
C GLU A 335 -12.02 16.31 -23.91
N LYS A 336 -10.96 15.81 -23.27
CA LYS A 336 -9.66 15.53 -23.94
C LYS A 336 -9.74 14.41 -24.98
N GLU A 337 -10.64 13.44 -24.81
CA GLU A 337 -10.90 12.40 -25.82
C GLU A 337 -11.79 12.86 -27.00
N LYS A 338 -12.59 13.92 -26.80
CA LYS A 338 -13.38 14.54 -27.87
C LYS A 338 -12.50 15.47 -28.71
N GLU A 339 -11.64 16.28 -28.09
CA GLU A 339 -10.69 17.16 -28.81
C GLU A 339 -9.70 16.37 -29.70
N LYS A 340 -9.19 15.23 -29.22
CA LYS A 340 -8.31 14.35 -30.03
C LYS A 340 -9.02 13.61 -31.17
N LYS A 341 -10.35 13.53 -31.17
CA LYS A 341 -11.14 12.94 -32.26
C LYS A 341 -11.52 13.97 -33.33
N ASP A 342 -11.60 15.24 -32.96
CA ASP A 342 -11.87 16.33 -33.89
C ASP A 342 -10.61 16.77 -34.65
N GLU A 343 -9.42 16.77 -34.03
CA GLU A 343 -8.15 17.02 -34.75
C GLU A 343 -7.79 15.94 -35.78
N LYS A 344 -8.34 14.72 -35.68
CA LYS A 344 -8.10 13.64 -36.67
C LYS A 344 -9.10 13.59 -37.82
N LYS A 345 -10.10 14.49 -37.85
CA LYS A 345 -11.06 14.59 -38.95
C LYS A 345 -10.76 15.72 -39.94
N ASP A 346 -9.89 16.67 -39.60
CA ASP A 346 -9.56 17.80 -40.47
C ASP A 346 -8.36 17.56 -41.41
N ASP A 347 -7.56 16.50 -41.21
CA ASP A 347 -6.40 16.19 -42.09
C ASP A 347 -6.72 15.32 -43.32
N LYS A 348 -8.00 15.16 -43.69
CA LYS A 348 -8.38 14.48 -44.94
C LYS A 348 -9.51 15.20 -45.66
N LYS A 349 -9.26 16.44 -46.09
CA LYS A 349 -9.95 17.10 -47.20
C LYS A 349 -9.26 18.43 -47.54
N GLU A 350 -8.18 18.39 -48.33
CA GLU A 350 -7.79 19.52 -49.19
C GLU A 350 -6.73 19.11 -50.22
N GLU A 351 -7.17 18.43 -51.28
CA GLU A 351 -6.51 18.49 -52.59
C GLU A 351 -7.62 18.55 -53.65
N GLN A 352 -7.94 19.76 -54.12
CA GLN A 352 -8.14 20.06 -55.55
C GLN A 352 -8.58 21.52 -55.80
N ALA A 353 -7.79 22.15 -56.69
CA ALA A 353 -8.13 23.14 -57.70
C ALA A 353 -8.41 24.62 -57.33
N LYS A 354 -7.71 25.48 -58.09
CA LYS A 354 -7.58 26.93 -58.00
C LYS A 354 -8.68 27.68 -58.79
N LYS A 355 -9.27 28.72 -58.17
CA LYS A 355 -9.57 30.13 -58.61
C LYS A 355 -10.28 30.41 -59.98
N PRO A 356 -11.06 31.52 -60.17
CA PRO A 356 -10.67 32.88 -59.74
C PRO A 356 -11.80 33.87 -59.33
N VAL A 357 -11.33 35.11 -59.11
CA VAL A 357 -11.88 36.29 -58.43
C VAL A 357 -12.67 37.20 -59.38
N TRP A 358 -13.86 37.67 -58.97
CA TRP A 358 -14.41 38.99 -59.35
C TRP A 358 -15.56 39.43 -58.41
N GLN A 359 -15.66 40.76 -58.22
CA GLN A 359 -16.77 41.60 -57.71
C GLN A 359 -16.83 42.08 -56.24
N LYS A 360 -16.32 43.31 -56.11
CA LYS A 360 -16.66 44.42 -55.20
C LYS A 360 -18.16 44.57 -54.85
N GLN A 361 -18.46 45.02 -53.62
CA GLN A 361 -19.05 46.34 -53.24
C GLN A 361 -19.58 46.29 -51.79
N LYS A 362 -19.01 47.03 -50.83
CA LYS A 362 -19.24 48.44 -50.39
C LYS A 362 -20.42 48.65 -49.40
N ARG A 363 -20.02 49.22 -48.24
CA ARG A 363 -20.71 50.17 -47.30
C ARG A 363 -21.74 49.56 -46.32
N GLY A 364 -21.80 49.96 -45.03
CA GLY A 364 -21.21 51.14 -44.37
C GLY A 364 -21.10 51.08 -42.83
N LYS A 365 -20.26 51.99 -42.31
CA LYS A 365 -20.12 52.50 -40.93
C LYS A 365 -21.46 53.09 -40.42
N LYS A 366 -21.79 53.28 -39.13
CA LYS A 366 -20.98 53.88 -38.03
C LYS A 366 -21.75 53.88 -36.69
N GLY A 367 -21.01 53.82 -35.58
CA GLY A 367 -21.35 54.25 -34.20
C GLY A 367 -20.74 53.26 -33.20
N GLY A 368 -19.63 53.47 -32.46
CA GLY A 368 -19.02 54.66 -31.84
C GLY A 368 -19.61 54.80 -30.41
N LYS A 369 -18.92 54.65 -29.27
CA LYS A 369 -17.51 54.92 -28.91
C LYS A 369 -17.21 54.33 -27.50
N LYS A 370 -16.06 53.65 -27.35
CA LYS A 370 -14.97 53.78 -26.31
C LYS A 370 -15.32 53.86 -24.79
N THR A 371 -14.56 53.37 -23.80
CA THR A 371 -13.20 52.79 -23.60
C THR A 371 -13.12 52.44 -22.09
N SER A 372 -12.75 51.24 -21.65
CA SER A 372 -11.39 50.70 -21.37
C SER A 372 -10.99 50.70 -19.88
N LYS A 373 -10.50 49.52 -19.45
CA LYS A 373 -9.40 49.26 -18.49
C LYS A 373 -9.58 49.70 -17.02
N ASN A 374 -8.97 49.10 -16.00
CA ASN A 374 -8.30 47.82 -15.72
C ASN A 374 -7.81 47.97 -14.25
N GLN A 375 -7.62 46.85 -13.54
CA GLN A 375 -6.69 46.66 -12.40
C GLN A 375 -6.99 47.31 -11.01
N LYS A 376 -7.14 46.43 -9.99
CA LYS A 376 -6.31 46.21 -8.76
C LYS A 376 -5.41 47.36 -8.25
N PRO A 377 -4.94 47.44 -6.97
CA PRO A 377 -4.91 46.44 -5.88
C PRO A 377 -5.07 47.02 -4.42
N THR A 378 -4.73 46.18 -3.44
CA THR A 378 -4.49 46.28 -1.98
C THR A 378 -3.66 47.46 -1.42
N GLY A 379 -3.86 47.82 -0.13
CA GLY A 379 -2.77 48.29 0.77
C GLY A 379 -3.03 49.41 1.80
N ARG A 380 -3.45 49.01 3.02
CA ARG A 380 -3.27 49.53 4.41
C ARG A 380 -2.58 50.90 4.71
N ALA A 381 -3.20 51.76 5.54
CA ALA A 381 -2.65 52.33 6.82
C ALA A 381 -3.57 53.42 7.48
N THR A 382 -3.85 53.22 8.78
CA THR A 382 -4.06 54.15 9.93
C THR A 382 -4.63 55.58 9.74
N HIS A 383 -5.65 56.01 10.52
CA HIS A 383 -5.58 56.64 11.87
C HIS A 383 -6.96 57.15 12.39
N ASN A 384 -7.27 56.81 13.66
CA ASN A 384 -7.93 57.58 14.76
C ASN A 384 -9.23 58.43 14.62
N LYS A 385 -10.19 58.11 15.52
CA LYS A 385 -10.71 58.91 16.69
C LYS A 385 -12.25 59.13 16.82
N ASN A 386 -12.65 59.07 18.11
CA ASN A 386 -13.82 59.62 18.84
C ASN A 386 -15.10 58.76 18.98
N GLU A 387 -15.40 58.24 20.19
CA GLU A 387 -16.20 58.82 21.33
C GLU A 387 -17.72 58.60 21.11
N THR A 388 -18.62 58.26 22.05
CA THR A 388 -18.67 58.17 23.53
C THR A 388 -19.94 57.39 23.99
N ASN A 389 -19.88 56.79 25.20
CA ASN A 389 -20.92 56.57 26.25
C ASN A 389 -22.31 55.93 25.98
N LYS A 390 -22.68 54.91 26.79
CA LYS A 390 -23.50 55.06 28.04
C LYS A 390 -23.62 53.74 28.85
N LYS A 391 -23.57 53.89 30.18
CA LYS A 391 -23.65 52.92 31.31
C LYS A 391 -25.06 52.36 31.59
N THR A 392 -25.12 51.21 32.28
CA THR A 392 -25.84 50.93 33.57
C THR A 392 -25.51 49.47 33.98
N ASN A 393 -24.68 49.18 34.99
CA ASN A 393 -24.87 49.12 36.46
C ASN A 393 -25.86 48.07 36.99
N GLY A 394 -25.34 47.20 37.88
CA GLY A 394 -26.05 46.27 38.76
C GLY A 394 -25.04 45.38 39.49
N ASP A 395 -24.57 45.88 40.64
CA ASP A 395 -23.52 45.33 41.52
C ASP A 395 -24.14 44.73 42.81
N SER A 396 -23.29 44.12 43.65
CA SER A 396 -23.41 43.68 45.07
C SER A 396 -23.32 42.14 45.29
N GLU A 397 -22.20 41.60 45.79
CA GLU A 397 -21.62 41.61 47.18
C GLU A 397 -22.28 40.53 48.08
N SER A 398 -21.64 39.79 49.01
CA SER A 398 -20.31 39.83 49.65
C SER A 398 -19.93 38.44 50.26
N GLU A 399 -18.64 38.26 50.58
CA GLU A 399 -17.98 37.69 51.80
C GLU A 399 -18.58 36.45 52.53
N GLY A 400 -17.86 35.50 53.14
CA GLY A 400 -16.50 35.36 53.69
C GLY A 400 -16.57 34.42 54.95
N SER A 401 -15.43 33.88 55.41
CA SER A 401 -15.14 33.14 56.68
C SER A 401 -15.32 31.60 56.79
N GLU A 402 -14.18 30.91 56.67
CA GLU A 402 -13.41 30.08 57.66
C GLU A 402 -14.06 29.27 58.82
N ASP A 403 -13.41 28.11 59.03
CA ASP A 403 -13.11 27.34 60.28
C ASP A 403 -13.86 26.02 60.66
N GLU A 404 -13.07 24.94 60.54
CA GLU A 404 -12.62 23.97 61.56
C GLU A 404 -13.42 22.69 61.96
N ALA A 405 -12.60 21.61 62.05
CA ALA A 405 -12.66 20.35 62.81
C ALA A 405 -13.81 19.33 62.58
N ASP A 406 -13.49 18.06 62.26
CA ASP A 406 -13.02 17.08 63.25
C ASP A 406 -12.54 15.74 62.63
N HIS A 407 -11.59 15.13 63.37
CA HIS A 407 -10.84 13.86 63.34
C HIS A 407 -11.58 12.58 62.90
N SER A 408 -10.96 11.44 62.57
CA SER A 408 -9.84 10.63 63.14
C SER A 408 -9.77 9.33 62.28
N ASP A 409 -8.81 8.41 62.33
CA ASP A 409 -7.39 8.30 62.70
C ASP A 409 -7.00 6.81 62.44
N ASP A 410 -5.75 6.47 62.74
CA ASP A 410 -5.06 5.17 62.79
C ASP A 410 -4.26 4.87 61.51
N GLU A 411 -3.04 5.38 61.31
CA GLU A 411 -1.79 5.34 62.13
C GLU A 411 -1.19 3.93 62.33
N ASP A 412 0.04 3.73 61.83
CA ASP A 412 1.28 3.59 62.63
C ASP A 412 2.45 3.20 61.69
N ASN A 413 3.43 4.08 61.48
CA ASN A 413 4.69 4.29 62.25
C ASN A 413 5.73 3.16 62.01
N ASP A 414 7.03 3.40 61.84
CA ASP A 414 7.83 4.55 62.24
C ASP A 414 9.19 4.57 61.51
N ASP A 415 9.82 5.75 61.58
CA ASP A 415 11.08 6.19 61.00
C ASP A 415 12.35 5.37 61.34
N GLN A 416 13.34 5.43 60.43
CA GLN A 416 14.70 5.82 60.83
C GLN A 416 15.61 6.25 59.67
N HIS A 417 16.16 7.46 59.84
CA HIS A 417 17.28 8.03 59.10
C HIS A 417 18.54 7.17 59.21
N SER A 418 19.20 6.89 58.08
CA SER A 418 20.67 6.84 58.03
C SER A 418 21.17 7.22 56.64
N GLN A 419 21.86 8.36 56.57
CA GLN A 419 22.84 8.59 55.50
C GLN A 419 23.90 7.49 55.58
N SER A 420 24.05 6.73 54.51
CA SER A 420 25.32 6.09 54.18
C SER A 420 25.50 6.16 52.68
N ASP A 421 26.56 6.84 52.27
CA ASP A 421 27.15 6.70 50.95
C ASP A 421 27.27 5.21 50.58
N ASN A 422 26.60 4.77 49.53
CA ASN A 422 27.08 3.60 48.80
C ASN A 422 26.94 3.82 47.29
N LYS A 423 28.09 4.14 46.73
CA LYS A 423 28.39 4.22 45.31
C LYS A 423 28.54 2.77 44.82
N GLY A 424 27.62 2.27 44.00
CA GLY A 424 27.81 1.00 43.33
C GLY A 424 26.52 0.34 42.85
N ASN A 425 26.51 0.07 41.54
CA ASN A 425 25.61 -0.83 40.80
C ASN A 425 24.24 -0.28 40.36
N SER A 426 24.25 0.40 39.21
CA SER A 426 23.08 0.63 38.35
C SER A 426 23.39 0.24 36.89
N VAL A 427 24.27 -0.74 36.68
CA VAL A 427 24.69 -1.18 35.33
C VAL A 427 23.99 -2.48 34.90
N ASP A 428 23.47 -3.28 35.85
CA ASP A 428 22.88 -4.58 35.52
C ASP A 428 21.42 -4.53 35.01
N ASP A 429 20.66 -3.47 35.31
CA ASP A 429 19.26 -3.34 34.82
C ASP A 429 19.19 -3.00 33.31
N ASP A 430 20.22 -2.35 32.76
CA ASP A 430 20.26 -1.97 31.34
C ASP A 430 20.60 -3.18 30.44
N ASP A 431 21.54 -4.03 30.89
CA ASP A 431 21.99 -5.21 30.14
C ASP A 431 20.87 -6.26 30.01
N ASP A 432 20.08 -6.50 31.07
CA ASP A 432 18.94 -7.42 31.03
C ASP A 432 17.83 -6.92 30.09
N THR A 433 17.57 -5.60 30.10
CA THR A 433 16.59 -4.97 29.21
C THR A 433 17.05 -5.01 27.73
N GLU A 434 18.35 -4.85 27.47
CA GLU A 434 18.93 -5.03 26.14
C GLU A 434 18.87 -6.49 25.67
N TRP A 435 19.11 -7.45 26.56
CA TRP A 435 19.03 -8.87 26.24
C TRP A 435 17.61 -9.31 25.86
N GLU A 436 16.58 -8.81 26.54
CA GLU A 436 15.17 -9.06 26.18
C GLU A 436 14.80 -8.46 24.82
N LYS A 437 15.28 -7.23 24.53
CA LYS A 437 15.15 -6.59 23.20
C LYS A 437 15.86 -7.40 22.12
N PHE A 438 17.01 -8.01 22.43
CA PHE A 438 17.75 -8.84 21.49
C PHE A 438 17.05 -10.18 21.21
N GLN A 439 16.52 -10.84 22.24
CA GLN A 439 15.75 -12.09 22.08
C GLN A 439 14.46 -11.88 21.29
N THR A 440 13.74 -10.79 21.55
CA THR A 440 12.56 -10.43 20.74
C THR A 440 12.92 -10.14 19.28
N ARG A 441 14.06 -9.51 19.00
CA ARG A 441 14.59 -9.34 17.63
C ARG A 441 14.92 -10.68 16.96
N LEU A 442 15.54 -11.61 17.68
CA LEU A 442 15.86 -12.95 17.16
C LEU A 442 14.60 -13.76 16.85
N SER A 443 13.62 -13.78 17.76
CA SER A 443 12.34 -14.45 17.55
C SER A 443 11.55 -13.83 16.38
N LYS A 444 11.61 -12.49 16.21
CA LYS A 444 11.04 -11.81 15.03
C LYS A 444 11.72 -12.25 13.74
N ARG A 445 13.04 -12.41 13.73
CA ARG A 445 13.80 -12.88 12.54
C ARG A 445 13.49 -14.34 12.22
N GLU A 446 13.24 -15.16 13.23
CA GLU A 446 12.81 -16.55 13.10
C GLU A 446 11.40 -16.65 12.47
N LYS A 447 10.44 -15.84 12.92
CA LYS A 447 9.11 -15.72 12.28
C LYS A 447 9.16 -15.28 10.81
N VAL A 448 10.16 -14.50 10.41
CA VAL A 448 10.37 -14.11 9.01
C VAL A 448 10.87 -15.31 8.16
N LEU A 449 11.57 -16.27 8.77
CA LEU A 449 12.11 -17.45 8.11
C LEU A 449 11.10 -18.62 8.00
N GLU A 450 10.12 -18.70 8.90
CA GLU A 450 9.08 -19.74 8.92
C GLU A 450 8.04 -19.63 7.78
N GLY A 451 8.08 -18.56 6.99
CA GLY A 451 7.10 -18.27 5.96
C GLY A 451 5.86 -17.58 6.54
N ARG A 452 5.36 -16.55 5.85
CA ARG A 452 4.26 -15.73 6.36
C ARG A 452 2.98 -16.57 6.44
N SER A 453 2.42 -16.70 7.64
CA SER A 453 1.06 -17.22 7.80
C SER A 453 0.08 -16.37 6.98
N LYS A 454 -0.85 -17.01 6.27
CA LYS A 454 -1.88 -16.36 5.44
C LYS A 454 -3.26 -16.50 6.08
N GLN A 455 -3.31 -16.51 7.41
CA GLN A 455 -4.53 -16.71 8.17
C GLN A 455 -4.86 -15.44 8.96
N SER A 456 -6.04 -14.89 8.70
CA SER A 456 -6.63 -13.76 9.42
C SER A 456 -8.14 -14.00 9.57
N HIS A 457 -8.95 -12.95 9.73
CA HIS A 457 -10.41 -13.10 9.76
C HIS A 457 -11.02 -13.23 8.36
N SER A 458 -12.11 -13.99 8.28
CA SER A 458 -12.92 -14.09 7.06
C SER A 458 -13.62 -12.77 6.73
N VAL A 459 -13.60 -12.41 5.46
CA VAL A 459 -14.24 -11.20 4.92
C VAL A 459 -15.69 -11.49 4.54
N HIS A 460 -16.60 -10.56 4.82
CA HIS A 460 -17.94 -10.60 4.24
C HIS A 460 -17.89 -10.06 2.80
N CYS A 461 -17.90 -10.96 1.82
CA CYS A 461 -17.84 -10.62 0.40
C CYS A 461 -18.75 -11.53 -0.46
N PRO A 462 -20.08 -11.35 -0.43
CA PRO A 462 -21.03 -12.25 -1.09
C PRO A 462 -20.95 -12.27 -2.63
N PHE A 463 -20.30 -11.27 -3.24
CA PHE A 463 -20.11 -11.19 -4.69
C PHE A 463 -18.77 -11.78 -5.13
N PHE A 464 -17.86 -12.09 -4.20
CA PHE A 464 -16.59 -12.70 -4.49
C PHE A 464 -16.75 -14.23 -4.49
N PRO A 465 -16.17 -14.97 -5.45
CA PRO A 465 -16.46 -16.39 -5.66
C PRO A 465 -15.80 -17.35 -4.65
N GLU A 466 -14.80 -16.90 -3.89
CA GLU A 466 -14.06 -17.72 -2.93
C GLU A 466 -14.12 -17.13 -1.53
N ASP A 467 -13.79 -17.93 -0.52
CA ASP A 467 -13.60 -17.41 0.83
C ASP A 467 -12.32 -16.59 0.89
N LYS A 468 -12.44 -15.33 1.29
CA LYS A 468 -11.33 -14.38 1.38
C LYS A 468 -10.99 -14.05 2.82
N GLN A 469 -9.69 -14.03 3.11
CA GLN A 469 -9.13 -13.55 4.37
C GLN A 469 -8.81 -12.04 4.27
N GLU A 470 -8.94 -11.32 5.40
CA GLU A 470 -8.68 -9.88 5.49
C GLU A 470 -7.17 -9.60 5.47
N TYR A 471 -6.72 -8.77 4.53
CA TYR A 471 -5.32 -8.34 4.43
C TYR A 471 -5.22 -6.82 4.38
N TRP A 472 -4.03 -6.32 4.71
CA TRP A 472 -3.75 -4.89 4.83
C TRP A 472 -2.44 -4.52 4.16
N TRP A 473 -2.38 -3.33 3.58
CA TRP A 473 -1.13 -2.73 3.14
C TRP A 473 -0.70 -1.64 4.09
N VAL A 474 0.56 -1.69 4.50
CA VAL A 474 1.20 -0.65 5.30
C VAL A 474 2.38 -0.09 4.53
N TYR A 475 2.43 1.22 4.36
CA TYR A 475 3.52 1.88 3.63
C TYR A 475 3.73 3.32 4.11
N ILE A 476 4.92 3.86 3.83
CA ILE A 476 5.28 5.25 4.14
C ILE A 476 5.33 6.05 2.86
N SER A 477 4.74 7.22 2.91
CA SER A 477 4.68 8.15 1.79
C SER A 477 4.99 9.58 2.19
N ASP A 478 5.47 10.35 1.22
CA ASP A 478 5.54 11.79 1.34
C ASP A 478 4.47 12.42 0.45
N ARG A 479 3.46 12.99 1.10
CA ARG A 479 2.34 13.66 0.43
C ARG A 479 2.77 14.94 -0.29
N LYS A 480 3.85 15.61 0.15
CA LYS A 480 4.34 16.84 -0.50
C LYS A 480 5.03 16.54 -1.81
N SER A 481 5.90 15.52 -1.85
CA SER A 481 6.56 15.09 -3.08
C SER A 481 5.72 14.13 -3.94
N ARG A 482 4.59 13.64 -3.42
CA ARG A 482 3.76 12.59 -4.06
C ARG A 482 4.55 11.32 -4.38
N THR A 483 5.54 10.99 -3.53
CA THR A 483 6.40 9.83 -3.69
C THR A 483 6.24 8.82 -2.55
N LEU A 484 6.50 7.55 -2.86
CA LEU A 484 6.46 6.44 -1.91
C LEU A 484 7.87 6.19 -1.38
N LEU A 485 8.08 6.18 -0.06
CA LEU A 485 9.40 5.95 0.53
C LEU A 485 9.72 4.47 0.68
N THR A 486 8.77 3.70 1.21
CA THR A 486 8.95 2.26 1.46
C THR A 486 8.08 1.42 0.55
N SER A 487 8.58 0.25 0.14
CA SER A 487 7.75 -0.71 -0.58
C SER A 487 6.58 -1.14 0.32
N PRO A 488 5.34 -1.22 -0.19
CA PRO A 488 4.20 -1.55 0.64
C PRO A 488 4.33 -2.95 1.21
N TYR A 489 4.20 -3.04 2.53
CA TYR A 489 4.20 -4.30 3.23
C TYR A 489 2.77 -4.87 3.24
N HIS A 490 2.59 -6.05 2.66
CA HIS A 490 1.33 -6.77 2.67
C HIS A 490 1.24 -7.67 3.91
N VAL A 491 0.39 -7.26 4.84
CA VAL A 491 0.08 -7.88 6.13
C VAL A 491 -0.98 -8.95 5.92
N THR A 492 -0.61 -10.22 6.15
CA THR A 492 -1.48 -11.37 5.88
C THR A 492 -1.85 -12.20 7.11
N ALA A 493 -1.28 -11.88 8.28
CA ALA A 493 -1.36 -12.70 9.50
C ALA A 493 -2.04 -11.97 10.67
N LEU A 494 -2.79 -10.89 10.39
CA LEU A 494 -3.40 -10.06 11.42
C LEU A 494 -4.63 -10.75 12.02
N VAL A 495 -4.43 -11.42 13.16
CA VAL A 495 -5.51 -12.01 13.97
C VAL A 495 -5.87 -11.08 15.13
N GLU A 496 -4.96 -10.86 16.09
CA GLU A 496 -5.20 -9.95 17.22
C GLU A 496 -4.25 -8.75 17.16
N GLU A 497 -2.96 -9.03 17.06
CA GLU A 497 -1.91 -8.01 16.99
C GLU A 497 -0.84 -8.42 15.98
N GLU A 498 -0.41 -7.47 15.15
CA GLU A 498 0.73 -7.66 14.26
C GLU A 498 1.62 -6.41 14.27
N GLU A 499 2.92 -6.62 14.43
CA GLU A 499 3.93 -5.57 14.42
C GLU A 499 4.73 -5.62 13.11
N VAL A 500 4.77 -4.50 12.40
CA VAL A 500 5.46 -4.36 11.11
C VAL A 500 6.49 -3.26 11.20
N GLN A 501 7.72 -3.57 10.81
CA GLN A 501 8.82 -2.59 10.77
C GLN A 501 9.08 -2.15 9.33
N LEU A 502 8.95 -0.85 9.09
CA LEU A 502 9.23 -0.21 7.82
C LEU A 502 10.50 0.62 7.94
N LYS A 503 11.50 0.32 7.10
CA LYS A 503 12.81 0.98 7.15
C LYS A 503 12.99 1.88 5.94
N PHE A 504 13.48 3.10 6.15
CA PHE A 504 13.85 4.02 5.08
C PHE A 504 15.03 4.91 5.48
N THR A 505 15.73 5.46 4.49
CA THR A 505 16.86 6.37 4.74
C THR A 505 16.36 7.80 4.94
N ALA A 506 16.77 8.44 6.03
CA ALA A 506 16.48 9.84 6.29
C ALA A 506 17.02 10.74 5.16
N PRO A 507 16.36 11.87 4.85
CA PRO A 507 16.89 12.88 3.94
C PRO A 507 18.31 13.31 4.32
N ARG A 508 19.11 13.66 3.30
CA ARG A 508 20.52 14.08 3.50
C ARG A 508 20.68 15.50 4.06
N TRP A 509 19.63 16.31 3.97
CA TRP A 509 19.68 17.70 4.38
C TRP A 509 18.97 17.83 5.73
N PRO A 510 19.55 18.57 6.68
CA PRO A 510 18.90 18.80 7.96
C PRO A 510 17.63 19.64 7.76
N GLY A 511 16.60 19.34 8.53
CA GLY A 511 15.31 20.01 8.47
C GLY A 511 14.15 19.16 8.99
N VAL A 512 12.99 19.81 9.13
CA VAL A 512 11.76 19.15 9.59
C VAL A 512 10.99 18.57 8.40
N TYR A 513 10.94 17.25 8.34
CA TYR A 513 10.21 16.49 7.34
C TYR A 513 8.93 15.91 7.93
N THR A 514 7.87 15.88 7.12
CA THR A 514 6.56 15.32 7.50
C THR A 514 6.27 14.16 6.56
N PHE A 515 6.25 12.95 7.09
CA PHE A 515 5.88 11.75 6.32
C PHE A 515 4.53 11.22 6.81
N THR A 516 3.81 10.52 5.94
CA THR A 516 2.52 9.93 6.26
C THR A 516 2.63 8.41 6.14
N VAL A 517 2.41 7.72 7.25
CA VAL A 517 2.25 6.27 7.29
C VAL A 517 0.80 5.96 6.96
N CYS A 518 0.59 5.11 5.97
CA CYS A 518 -0.73 4.77 5.44
C CYS A 518 -1.02 3.30 5.71
N LEU A 519 -2.24 3.04 6.19
CA LEU A 519 -2.84 1.72 6.32
C LEU A 519 -4.02 1.66 5.34
N ARG A 520 -4.01 0.68 4.43
CA ARG A 520 -5.11 0.45 3.48
C ARG A 520 -5.64 -0.96 3.55
N SER A 521 -6.96 -1.10 3.42
CA SER A 521 -7.59 -2.42 3.39
C SER A 521 -7.58 -2.98 1.96
N ASP A 522 -7.25 -4.27 1.85
CA ASP A 522 -7.37 -5.02 0.59
C ASP A 522 -8.82 -5.45 0.31
N SER A 523 -9.66 -5.53 1.36
CA SER A 523 -10.94 -6.25 1.30
C SER A 523 -12.17 -5.39 1.54
N TYR A 524 -12.04 -4.27 2.25
CA TYR A 524 -13.16 -3.38 2.58
C TYR A 524 -12.90 -1.95 2.11
N LEU A 525 -13.96 -1.25 1.71
CA LEU A 525 -13.90 0.17 1.35
C LEU A 525 -14.19 1.05 2.57
N GLY A 526 -13.44 2.14 2.72
CA GLY A 526 -13.65 3.14 3.78
C GLY A 526 -12.98 2.81 5.12
N PHE A 527 -12.03 1.87 5.14
CA PHE A 527 -11.27 1.50 6.33
C PHE A 527 -9.81 1.98 6.30
N ASP A 528 -9.47 2.84 5.33
CA ASP A 528 -8.13 3.39 5.19
C ASP A 528 -7.84 4.37 6.33
N GLN A 529 -6.64 4.29 6.89
CA GLN A 529 -6.16 5.19 7.96
C GLN A 529 -4.80 5.79 7.58
N THR A 530 -4.57 7.02 8.02
CA THR A 530 -3.31 7.73 7.82
C THR A 530 -2.81 8.29 9.14
N HIS A 531 -1.50 8.24 9.35
CA HIS A 531 -0.84 8.79 10.53
C HIS A 531 0.39 9.58 10.10
N ASP A 532 0.41 10.87 10.45
CA ASP A 532 1.53 11.75 10.12
C ASP A 532 2.63 11.65 11.18
N ILE A 533 3.86 11.44 10.74
CA ILE A 533 5.07 11.46 11.55
C ILE A 533 5.92 12.67 11.18
N LYS A 534 6.45 13.35 12.20
CA LYS A 534 7.35 14.50 12.03
C LYS A 534 8.76 14.07 12.42
N LEU A 535 9.68 14.17 11.47
CA LEU A 535 11.10 13.89 11.70
C LEU A 535 11.86 15.21 11.66
N ASP A 536 12.48 15.57 12.77
CA ASP A 536 13.43 16.67 12.84
C ASP A 536 14.83 16.11 12.58
N VAL A 537 15.30 16.23 11.34
CA VAL A 537 16.59 15.68 10.90
C VAL A 537 17.68 16.68 11.24
N LYS A 538 18.57 16.27 12.15
CA LYS A 538 19.77 17.02 12.53
C LYS A 538 20.93 16.69 11.62
N GLU A 539 21.92 17.57 11.61
CA GLU A 539 23.20 17.31 10.94
C GLU A 539 23.86 16.07 11.54
N ALA A 540 24.43 15.22 10.69
CA ALA A 540 25.11 14.02 11.14
C ALA A 540 26.35 14.43 11.96
N PRO A 541 26.59 13.83 13.14
CA PRO A 541 27.83 14.02 13.87
C PRO A 541 29.02 13.70 12.95
N GLU A 542 30.07 14.51 12.99
CA GLU A 542 31.30 14.18 12.29
C GLU A 542 31.83 12.84 12.82
N VAL A 543 32.08 11.88 11.91
CA VAL A 543 32.68 10.59 12.27
C VAL A 543 34.02 10.90 12.96
N PRO A 544 34.23 10.47 14.22
CA PRO A 544 35.49 10.70 14.90
C PRO A 544 36.64 10.08 14.10
N VAL A 545 37.45 10.92 13.45
CA VAL A 545 38.61 10.49 12.64
C VAL A 545 39.74 9.95 13.52
N LYS A 546 39.64 10.13 14.85
CA LYS A 546 40.64 9.69 15.82
C LYS A 546 40.02 8.70 16.80
N HIS A 547 40.14 7.41 16.50
CA HIS A 547 40.04 6.38 17.54
C HIS A 547 41.39 6.38 18.30
N PRO A 548 41.42 6.51 19.63
CA PRO A 548 42.65 6.50 20.44
C PRO A 548 43.42 5.18 20.40
N GLN A 549 42.92 4.17 19.68
CA GLN A 549 43.51 2.84 19.54
C GLN A 549 44.41 2.68 18.30
N TRP A 550 44.51 3.70 17.43
CA TRP A 550 45.37 3.70 16.24
C TRP A 550 46.57 4.65 16.32
N GLU A 551 46.82 5.26 17.47
CA GLU A 551 48.16 5.75 17.80
C GLU A 551 49.00 4.50 18.15
N MET A 552 49.41 3.76 17.12
CA MET A 552 50.57 2.89 17.27
C MET A 552 51.70 3.80 17.70
N LEU A 553 52.17 3.59 18.92
CA LEU A 553 53.35 4.17 19.53
C LEU A 553 54.38 4.46 18.43
N GLU A 554 54.52 5.74 18.07
CA GLU A 554 55.78 6.22 17.55
C GLU A 554 56.74 6.09 18.73
N ASP A 555 57.42 4.94 18.81
CA ASP A 555 58.51 4.66 19.76
C ASP A 555 59.66 5.62 19.42
N ASP A 556 59.57 6.84 19.93
CA ASP A 556 60.71 7.66 20.29
C ASP A 556 61.27 7.08 21.59
N ASP A 557 62.34 6.28 21.49
CA ASP A 557 63.55 6.33 22.34
C ASP A 557 64.38 5.04 22.20
N GLU A 558 65.56 5.13 21.55
CA GLU A 558 66.83 4.76 22.21
C GLU A 558 68.06 5.20 21.40
N GLU A 559 68.99 5.82 22.12
CA GLU A 559 70.18 6.52 21.64
C GLU A 559 71.35 5.60 21.19
N LYS A 560 72.12 6.11 20.21
CA LYS A 560 73.61 6.07 20.09
C LYS A 560 74.37 4.76 20.40
N ASN A 561 74.87 4.09 19.34
CA ASN A 561 76.31 3.95 19.04
C ASN A 561 76.56 2.90 17.94
N SER A 562 77.16 3.32 16.81
CA SER A 562 78.46 2.80 16.33
C SER A 562 78.76 3.34 14.93
N GLU A 563 79.89 4.02 14.81
CA GLU A 563 80.47 4.47 13.55
C GLU A 563 80.91 3.30 12.66
N ASN A 564 80.76 3.50 11.34
CA ASN A 564 81.67 3.08 10.28
C ASN A 564 81.82 1.59 9.93
N SER A 565 81.25 1.16 8.80
CA SER A 565 81.96 0.33 7.80
C SER A 565 81.18 0.22 6.48
N GLU A 566 81.79 0.73 5.40
CA GLU A 566 81.54 0.30 4.02
C GLU A 566 81.82 -1.20 3.85
N ILE A 567 81.33 -1.76 2.71
CA ILE A 567 81.82 -3.02 2.08
C ILE A 567 81.36 -4.31 2.79
N SER A 568 81.05 -5.44 2.17
CA SER A 568 80.75 -5.89 0.81
C SER A 568 80.40 -7.39 0.94
N GLU A 569 79.90 -7.94 -0.16
CA GLU A 569 80.18 -9.32 -0.62
C GLU A 569 79.37 -10.53 -0.14
N PHE A 570 79.13 -11.35 -1.17
CA PHE A 570 78.81 -12.78 -1.23
C PHE A 570 77.33 -13.17 -1.03
N THR A 571 76.53 -13.29 -2.10
CA THR A 571 76.51 -14.32 -3.18
C THR A 571 76.31 -15.74 -2.68
N THR A 572 75.20 -16.36 -3.10
CA THR A 572 75.08 -17.55 -3.96
C THR A 572 73.58 -17.75 -4.17
N ASP A 573 73.06 -17.60 -5.38
CA ASP A 573 72.88 -18.67 -6.40
C ASP A 573 71.88 -19.71 -5.87
N GLU A 574 70.83 -20.17 -6.53
CA GLU A 574 70.33 -20.32 -7.92
C GLU A 574 68.93 -21.00 -7.66
N ASP A 575 67.82 -20.85 -8.36
CA ASP A 575 67.58 -20.69 -9.80
C ASP A 575 66.21 -20.04 -10.08
N GLU A 576 66.29 -19.17 -11.08
CA GLU A 576 65.27 -18.55 -11.91
C GLU A 576 64.31 -19.55 -12.60
N CYS A 577 63.01 -19.24 -12.65
CA CYS A 577 62.33 -18.63 -13.81
C CYS A 577 61.90 -19.64 -14.90
N CYS A 578 60.59 -19.64 -15.18
CA CYS A 578 60.04 -19.45 -16.53
C CYS A 578 58.51 -19.32 -16.39
N ILE A 579 57.91 -18.15 -16.60
CA ILE A 579 57.59 -17.52 -17.90
C ILE A 579 56.28 -18.08 -18.50
N THR A 580 55.26 -17.23 -18.41
CA THR A 580 54.24 -16.88 -19.43
C THR A 580 53.31 -17.97 -19.98
N ARG A 581 52.01 -17.67 -20.04
CA ARG A 581 51.46 -16.81 -21.11
C ARG A 581 50.12 -16.21 -20.75
#